data_AF-A0A1H8A878-F1
#
_entry.id   AF-A0A1H8A878-F1
#
_cell.length_a   1.000
_cell.length_b   1.000
_cell.length_c   1.000
_cell.angle_alpha   90.00
_cell.angle_beta   90.00
_cell.angle_gamma   90.00
#
_symmetry.space_group_name_H-M   'P 1'
#
loop_
_entity.id
_entity.type
_entity.pdbx_description
1 polymer ?
#
loop_
_entity_poly.entity_id
_entity_poly.type
_entity_poly.pdbx_seq_one_letter_code
_entity_poly.pdbx_strand_id
1 'polypeptide(L)'
;MSGWSINAPGVQSVLASVETAATELSSALDGMSTAFSELSSGAGSGLADVPAAVQALITSEQNRLIAIGNRITAGSLGASTATIGYVQGDEEMAATAQAAASQAASSGDLSFFTGAS
;
A
#
# COMPACT_ATOMS: atom_id res chain seq x y z
N MET A 1 -1.69 -25.02 23.40
CA MET A 1 -2.29 -23.93 22.60
C MET A 1 -1.89 -22.63 23.28
N SER A 2 -0.69 -22.13 22.96
CA SER A 2 -0.06 -21.03 23.69
C SER A 2 0.55 -20.04 22.72
N GLY A 3 -0.07 -18.88 22.56
CA GLY A 3 0.60 -17.68 22.04
C GLY A 3 -0.23 -16.83 21.09
N TRP A 4 -0.98 -17.45 20.18
CA TRP A 4 -1.72 -16.73 19.15
C TRP A 4 -3.21 -16.64 19.52
N SER A 5 -3.74 -15.41 19.57
CA SER A 5 -5.16 -15.12 19.74
C SER A 5 -5.55 -14.08 18.71
N ILE A 6 -5.76 -14.49 17.46
CA ILE A 6 -6.24 -13.60 16.40
C ILE A 6 -7.75 -13.41 16.55
N ASN A 7 -8.18 -12.15 16.66
CA ASN A 7 -9.58 -11.77 16.57
C ASN A 7 -9.93 -11.54 15.08
N ALA A 8 -10.47 -12.57 14.41
CA ALA A 8 -10.78 -12.50 12.99
C ALA A 8 -11.77 -11.36 12.62
N PRO A 9 -12.88 -11.13 13.35
CA PRO A 9 -13.73 -9.95 13.15
C PRO A 9 -12.97 -8.61 13.29
N GLY A 10 -12.06 -8.53 14.27
CA GLY A 10 -11.21 -7.36 14.48
C GLY A 10 -10.26 -7.11 13.30
N VAL A 11 -9.63 -8.15 12.78
CA VAL A 11 -8.76 -8.06 11.59
C VAL A 11 -9.57 -7.57 10.39
N GLN A 12 -10.77 -8.11 10.17
CA GLN A 12 -11.63 -7.67 9.07
C GLN A 12 -11.98 -6.17 9.18
N SER A 13 -12.28 -5.69 10.39
CA SER A 13 -12.56 -4.27 10.62
C SER A 13 -11.34 -3.38 10.31
N VAL A 14 -10.13 -3.84 10.65
CA VAL A 14 -8.89 -3.11 10.35
C VAL A 14 -8.62 -3.13 8.85
N LEU A 15 -8.80 -4.27 8.17
CA LEU A 15 -8.63 -4.39 6.72
C LEU A 15 -9.58 -3.46 5.94
N ALA A 16 -10.85 -3.38 6.36
CA ALA A 16 -11.81 -2.43 5.78
C ALA A 16 -11.39 -0.96 5.98
N SER A 17 -10.76 -0.66 7.13
CA SER A 17 -10.23 0.69 7.39
C SER A 17 -9.02 1.00 6.51
N VAL A 18 -8.14 0.02 6.30
CA VAL A 18 -6.99 0.13 5.40
C VAL A 18 -7.44 0.32 3.95
N GLU A 19 -8.48 -0.38 3.51
CA GLU A 19 -9.05 -0.22 2.16
C GLU A 19 -9.65 1.18 1.96
N THR A 20 -10.37 1.70 2.96
CA THR A 20 -10.85 3.08 2.96
C THR A 20 -9.69 4.07 2.81
N ALA A 21 -8.67 3.95 3.66
CA ALA A 21 -7.51 4.84 3.62
C ALA A 21 -6.72 4.72 2.30
N ALA A 22 -6.63 3.52 1.72
CA ALA A 22 -5.99 3.31 0.42
C ALA A 22 -6.77 3.99 -0.73
N THR A 23 -8.10 3.97 -0.65
CA THR A 23 -8.99 4.65 -1.61
C THR A 23 -8.85 6.17 -1.50
N GLU A 24 -8.79 6.70 -0.28
CA GLU A 24 -8.54 8.13 -0.04
C GLU A 24 -7.17 8.55 -0.58
N LEU A 25 -6.13 7.73 -0.36
CA LEU A 25 -4.80 7.98 -0.91
C LEU A 25 -4.81 7.99 -2.45
N SER A 26 -5.46 7.00 -3.09
CA SER A 26 -5.58 6.96 -4.55
C SER A 26 -6.28 8.21 -5.08
N SER A 27 -7.39 8.61 -4.44
CA SER A 27 -8.16 9.80 -4.82
C SER A 27 -7.32 11.08 -4.70
N ALA A 28 -6.50 11.18 -3.64
CA ALA A 28 -5.59 12.31 -3.47
C ALA A 28 -4.48 12.35 -4.54
N LEU A 29 -3.95 11.19 -4.94
CA LEU A 29 -2.96 11.09 -6.03
C LEU A 29 -3.56 11.49 -7.38
N ASP A 30 -4.80 11.07 -7.67
CA ASP A 30 -5.51 11.48 -8.88
C ASP A 30 -5.79 12.99 -8.90
N GLY A 31 -6.19 13.55 -7.76
CA GLY A 31 -6.36 15.00 -7.58
C GLY A 31 -5.05 15.76 -7.79
N MET A 32 -3.92 15.23 -7.32
CA MET A 32 -2.59 15.82 -7.53
C MET A 32 -2.20 15.82 -9.02
N SER A 33 -2.44 14.73 -9.74
CA SER A 33 -2.22 14.64 -11.18
C SER A 33 -3.02 15.70 -11.96
N THR A 34 -4.29 15.88 -11.58
CA THR A 34 -5.17 16.90 -12.14
C THR A 34 -4.63 18.31 -11.87
N ALA A 35 -4.32 18.61 -10.61
CA ALA A 35 -3.79 19.92 -10.21
C ALA A 35 -2.45 20.24 -10.89
N PHE A 36 -1.57 19.25 -11.08
CA PHE A 36 -0.32 19.44 -11.82
C PHE A 36 -0.59 19.75 -13.30
N SER A 37 -1.55 19.07 -13.92
CA SER A 37 -1.94 19.32 -15.31
C SER A 37 -2.49 20.75 -15.48
N GLU A 38 -3.34 21.20 -14.56
CA GLU A 38 -3.86 22.57 -14.52
C GLU A 38 -2.74 23.61 -14.29
N LEU A 39 -1.82 23.34 -13.36
CA LEU A 39 -0.66 24.21 -13.12
C LEU A 39 0.22 24.31 -14.36
N SER A 40 0.51 23.19 -15.02
CA SER A 40 1.38 23.15 -16.19
C SER A 40 0.79 23.89 -17.40
N SER A 41 -0.54 23.88 -17.54
CA SER A 41 -1.25 24.56 -18.63
C SER A 41 -1.58 26.02 -18.33
N GLY A 42 -1.77 26.37 -17.05
CA GLY A 42 -2.07 27.74 -16.61
C GLY A 42 -0.84 28.60 -16.34
N ALA A 43 0.33 28.00 -16.10
CA ALA A 43 1.57 28.74 -15.92
C ALA A 43 2.00 29.41 -17.24
N GLY A 44 1.90 30.74 -17.29
CA GLY A 44 2.47 31.52 -18.39
C GLY A 44 4.00 31.41 -18.45
N SER A 45 4.61 31.84 -19.56
CA SER A 45 6.06 31.69 -19.82
C SER A 45 6.97 32.31 -18.75
N GLY A 46 6.49 33.31 -18.00
CA GLY A 46 7.22 33.92 -16.88
C GLY A 46 7.23 33.12 -15.58
N LEU A 47 6.49 32.00 -15.50
CA LEU A 47 6.37 31.13 -14.32
C LEU A 47 6.72 29.66 -14.63
N ALA A 48 7.38 29.39 -15.76
CA ALA A 48 7.70 28.03 -16.22
C ALA A 48 8.51 27.19 -15.22
N ASP A 49 9.29 27.85 -14.35
CA ASP A 49 10.08 27.19 -13.31
C ASP A 49 9.22 26.58 -12.19
N VAL A 50 8.00 27.09 -11.98
CA VAL A 50 7.09 26.61 -10.93
C VAL A 50 6.56 25.20 -11.23
N PRO A 51 5.94 24.92 -12.41
CA PRO A 51 5.62 23.55 -12.80
C PRO A 51 6.84 22.62 -12.79
N ALA A 52 8.01 23.10 -13.23
CA ALA A 52 9.23 22.28 -13.24
C ALA A 52 9.66 21.86 -11.81
N ALA A 53 9.62 22.78 -10.85
CA ALA A 53 9.93 22.48 -9.45
C ALA A 53 8.91 21.51 -8.82
N VAL A 54 7.63 21.67 -9.12
CA VAL A 54 6.59 20.74 -8.65
C VAL A 54 6.77 19.35 -9.26
N GLN A 55 7.11 19.26 -10.55
CA GLN A 55 7.40 17.97 -11.19
C GLN A 55 8.61 17.28 -10.57
N ALA A 56 9.66 18.03 -10.25
CA ALA A 56 10.84 17.50 -9.57
C ALA A 56 10.47 16.96 -8.18
N LEU A 57 9.61 17.66 -7.43
CA LEU A 57 9.11 17.19 -6.13
C LEU A 57 8.31 15.88 -6.29
N ILE A 58 7.34 15.83 -7.21
CA ILE A 58 6.54 14.63 -7.47
C ILE A 58 7.45 13.44 -7.83
N THR A 59 8.46 13.68 -8.67
CA THR A 59 9.44 12.66 -9.06
C THR A 59 10.26 12.17 -7.86
N SER A 60 10.68 13.08 -6.98
CA SER A 60 11.44 12.73 -5.78
C SER A 60 10.64 11.88 -4.77
N GLU A 61 9.32 12.06 -4.74
CA GLU A 61 8.41 11.36 -3.84
C GLU A 61 7.85 10.05 -4.43
N GLN A 62 8.03 9.82 -5.73
CA GLN A 62 7.47 8.65 -6.43
C GLN A 62 7.86 7.32 -5.76
N ASN A 63 9.14 7.13 -5.41
CA ASN A 63 9.58 5.91 -4.73
C ASN A 63 8.96 5.74 -3.34
N ARG A 64 8.72 6.85 -2.63
CA ARG A 64 8.06 6.82 -1.32
C ARG A 64 6.61 6.40 -1.45
N LEU A 65 5.90 6.93 -2.46
CA LEU A 65 4.51 6.57 -2.75
C LEU A 65 4.36 5.10 -3.18
N ILE A 66 5.25 4.61 -4.06
CA ILE A 66 5.30 3.19 -4.45
C ILE A 66 5.52 2.30 -3.22
N ALA A 67 6.47 2.68 -2.35
CA ALA A 67 6.76 1.90 -1.16
C ALA A 67 5.59 1.92 -0.15
N ILE A 68 4.77 2.99 -0.10
CA ILE A 68 3.53 3.01 0.69
C ILE A 68 2.52 2.02 0.10
N GLY A 69 2.30 2.06 -1.22
CA GLY A 69 1.40 1.12 -1.91
C GLY A 69 1.78 -0.34 -1.64
N ASN A 70 3.07 -0.68 -1.78
CA ASN A 70 3.58 -2.02 -1.51
C ASN A 70 3.29 -2.47 -0.08
N ARG A 71 3.46 -1.58 0.92
CA ARG A 71 3.16 -1.88 2.33
C ARG A 71 1.68 -2.10 2.58
N ILE A 72 0.81 -1.29 1.97
CA ILE A 72 -0.65 -1.44 2.08
C ILE A 72 -1.07 -2.81 1.54
N THR A 73 -0.64 -3.15 0.32
CA THR A 73 -1.01 -4.42 -0.31
C THR A 73 -0.43 -5.61 0.44
N ALA A 74 0.86 -5.59 0.75
CA ALA A 74 1.53 -6.67 1.47
C ALA A 74 0.96 -6.88 2.88
N GLY A 75 0.69 -5.80 3.61
CA GLY A 75 0.10 -5.85 4.95
C GLY A 75 -1.33 -6.41 4.92
N SER A 76 -2.14 -6.00 3.95
CA SER A 76 -3.51 -6.49 3.78
C SER A 76 -3.55 -7.99 3.48
N LEU A 77 -2.75 -8.44 2.51
CA LEU A 77 -2.66 -9.86 2.13
C LEU A 77 -2.07 -10.69 3.27
N GLY A 78 -1.00 -10.22 3.90
CA GLY A 78 -0.38 -10.86 5.06
C GLY A 78 -1.34 -11.08 6.22
N ALA A 79 -2.09 -10.05 6.60
CA ALA A 79 -3.05 -10.14 7.70
C ALA A 79 -4.23 -11.06 7.36
N SER A 80 -4.72 -11.02 6.12
CA SER A 80 -5.77 -11.92 5.64
C SER A 80 -5.30 -13.38 5.65
N THR A 81 -4.18 -13.69 4.99
CA THR A 81 -3.63 -15.05 4.92
C THR A 81 -3.24 -15.58 6.30
N ALA A 82 -2.68 -14.74 7.18
CA ALA A 82 -2.34 -15.15 8.54
C ALA A 82 -3.59 -15.47 9.37
N THR A 83 -4.66 -14.72 9.20
CA THR A 83 -5.95 -14.98 9.87
C THR A 83 -6.57 -16.28 9.36
N ILE A 84 -6.46 -16.56 8.06
CA ILE A 84 -6.91 -17.82 7.46
C ILE A 84 -6.14 -19.01 8.05
N GLY A 85 -4.80 -18.94 8.10
CA GLY A 85 -3.97 -19.99 8.70
C GLY A 85 -4.34 -20.24 10.16
N TYR A 86 -4.50 -19.17 10.95
CA TYR A 86 -4.94 -19.27 12.34
C TYR A 86 -6.32 -19.94 12.50
N VAL A 87 -7.31 -19.57 11.70
CA VAL A 87 -8.65 -20.18 11.73
C VAL A 87 -8.61 -21.66 11.34
N GLN A 88 -7.71 -22.05 10.44
CA GLN A 88 -7.50 -23.44 10.02
C GLN A 88 -6.66 -24.24 11.04
N GLY A 89 -6.13 -23.60 12.08
CA GLY A 89 -5.21 -24.23 13.03
C GLY A 89 -3.80 -24.47 12.47
N ASP A 90 -3.48 -23.86 11.32
CA ASP A 90 -2.16 -23.90 10.69
C ASP A 90 -1.36 -22.66 11.11
N GLU A 91 -0.73 -22.77 12.29
CA GLU A 91 0.10 -21.71 12.86
C GLU A 91 1.36 -21.44 12.02
N GLU A 92 1.86 -22.44 11.27
CA GLU A 92 3.02 -22.31 10.40
C GLU A 92 2.69 -21.47 9.16
N MET A 93 1.53 -21.69 8.54
CA MET A 93 1.00 -20.83 7.49
C MET A 93 0.82 -19.39 8.00
N ALA A 94 0.32 -19.23 9.22
CA ALA A 94 0.09 -17.92 9.80
C ALA A 94 1.40 -17.13 10.02
N ALA A 95 2.44 -17.79 10.54
CA ALA A 95 3.76 -17.20 10.70
C ALA A 95 4.43 -16.89 9.35
N THR A 96 4.31 -17.81 8.38
CA THR A 96 4.87 -17.64 7.04
C THR A 96 4.25 -16.45 6.32
N ALA A 97 2.93 -16.28 6.42
CA ALA A 97 2.22 -15.15 5.83
C ALA A 97 2.70 -13.79 6.39
N GLN A 98 2.97 -13.70 7.69
CA GLN A 98 3.51 -12.48 8.29
C GLN A 98 4.94 -12.18 7.82
N ALA A 99 5.80 -13.21 7.73
CA ALA A 99 7.15 -13.06 7.22
C ALA A 99 7.14 -12.60 5.76
N ALA A 100 6.34 -13.25 4.91
CA ALA A 100 6.17 -12.87 3.50
C ALA A 100 5.66 -11.44 3.35
N ALA A 101 4.70 -11.01 4.18
CA ALA A 101 4.18 -9.64 4.16
C ALA A 101 5.26 -8.61 4.48
N SER A 102 6.11 -8.87 5.48
CA SER A 102 7.22 -7.96 5.83
C SER A 102 8.23 -7.82 4.68
N GLN A 103 8.48 -8.91 3.95
CA GLN A 103 9.42 -8.94 2.84
C GLN A 103 8.82 -8.21 1.63
N ALA A 104 7.59 -8.55 1.25
CA ALA A 104 6.82 -7.91 0.19
C ALA A 104 6.62 -6.41 0.41
N ALA A 105 6.40 -5.98 1.65
CA ALA A 105 6.30 -4.58 2.03
C ALA A 105 7.57 -3.76 1.69
N SER A 106 8.74 -4.41 1.69
CA SER A 106 10.01 -3.77 1.38
C SER A 106 10.41 -3.91 -0.10
N SER A 107 10.12 -5.05 -0.73
CA SER A 107 10.53 -5.36 -2.10
C SER A 107 9.48 -5.01 -3.15
N GLY A 108 8.21 -4.93 -2.78
CA GLY A 108 7.08 -4.92 -3.71
C GLY A 108 6.77 -6.27 -4.35
N ASP A 109 7.49 -7.32 -3.97
CA ASP A 109 7.27 -8.67 -4.50
C ASP A 109 6.11 -9.36 -3.76
N LEU A 110 4.98 -9.51 -4.45
CA LEU A 110 3.75 -10.12 -3.93
C LEU A 110 3.56 -11.57 -4.41
N SER A 111 4.55 -12.17 -5.08
CA SER A 111 4.49 -13.52 -5.67
C SER A 111 3.96 -14.58 -4.69
N PHE A 112 4.42 -14.54 -3.44
CA PHE A 112 3.94 -15.42 -2.36
C PHE A 112 2.41 -15.42 -2.21
N PHE A 113 1.76 -14.26 -2.36
CA PHE A 113 0.33 -14.10 -2.16
C PHE A 113 -0.50 -14.27 -3.44
N THR A 114 0.09 -13.99 -4.61
CA THR A 114 -0.61 -14.04 -5.90
C THR A 114 -0.45 -15.37 -6.63
N GLY A 115 0.45 -16.24 -6.17
CA GLY A 115 0.77 -17.51 -6.83
C GLY A 115 1.53 -17.34 -8.15
N ALA A 116 1.99 -16.12 -8.45
CA ALA A 116 2.84 -15.87 -9.61
C ALA A 116 4.25 -16.41 -9.33
N SER A 117 4.67 -17.40 -10.12
CA SER A 117 6.03 -17.96 -10.15
C SER A 117 6.79 -17.47 -11.37
#